data_AF-A0A6H9GTT8-F1
#
_entry.id   AF-A0A6H9GTT8-F1
#
_cell.length_a   1.000
_cell.length_b   1.000
_cell.length_c   1.000
_cell.angle_alpha   90.00
_cell.angle_beta   90.00
_cell.angle_gamma   90.00
#
_symmetry.space_group_name_H-M   'P 1'
#
loop_
_entity.id
_entity.type
_entity.pdbx_description
1 polymer ?
#
loop_
_entity_poly.entity_id
_entity_poly.type
_entity_poly.pdbx_seq_one_letter_code
_entity_poly.pdbx_strand_id
1 'polypeptide(L)'
;MPTYLDGVLPQIQLISNYQNQEKIKNLGLEKSPSQIGERESYPDYIHISGKRVELKGLFVDNKTLQLKRPPTPREPSARLKENITIDSIDAEKDVLLIAAIQLQEENGFCSPFIVDIEVFSMIDCIRARDQRLIETGGKWIDNVPKVISNNGRKKQRAGETLADNDYEKDTNFGKLKRIPYPPLQDFLTKWT
;
A
#
# COMPACT_ATOMS: atom_id res chain seq x y z
N MET A 1 -4.92 -12.72 12.31
CA MET A 1 -5.20 -13.05 10.89
C MET A 1 -4.65 -12.02 9.87
N PRO A 2 -3.46 -11.39 10.03
CA PRO A 2 -2.75 -10.81 8.87
C PRO A 2 -2.11 -11.90 7.99
N THR A 3 -1.65 -12.98 8.62
CA THR A 3 -0.76 -13.99 8.05
C THR A 3 -1.28 -14.76 6.84
N TYR A 4 -2.59 -14.96 6.69
CA TYR A 4 -3.13 -15.69 5.54
C TYR A 4 -3.21 -14.79 4.30
N LEU A 5 -3.78 -13.59 4.42
CA LEU A 5 -3.85 -12.64 3.32
C LEU A 5 -2.48 -12.15 2.87
N ASP A 6 -1.58 -11.87 3.82
CA ASP A 6 -0.21 -11.46 3.51
C ASP A 6 0.58 -12.57 2.78
N GLY A 7 0.23 -13.84 3.00
CA GLY A 7 0.85 -14.98 2.31
C GLY A 7 0.27 -15.25 0.91
N VAL A 8 -1.02 -14.98 0.69
CA VAL A 8 -1.69 -15.26 -0.59
C VAL A 8 -1.66 -14.03 -1.52
N LEU A 9 -1.58 -12.81 -1.01
CA LEU A 9 -1.51 -11.57 -1.81
C LEU A 9 -0.38 -11.55 -2.86
N PRO A 10 0.87 -11.94 -2.52
CA PRO A 10 1.94 -12.04 -3.52
C PRO A 10 1.65 -13.09 -4.60
N GLN A 11 0.68 -13.96 -4.38
CA GLN A 11 0.22 -14.96 -5.33
C GLN A 11 -1.26 -14.72 -5.60
N ILE A 12 -1.62 -13.50 -6.05
CA ILE A 12 -3.02 -13.11 -6.26
C ILE A 12 -3.80 -14.16 -7.08
N GLN A 13 -3.13 -14.85 -8.01
CA GLN A 13 -3.65 -15.99 -8.79
C GLN A 13 -4.17 -17.16 -7.95
N LEU A 14 -3.74 -17.29 -6.70
CA LEU A 14 -4.17 -18.29 -5.73
C LEU A 14 -5.27 -17.78 -4.78
N ILE A 15 -5.61 -16.48 -4.82
CA ILE A 15 -6.82 -15.96 -4.17
C ILE A 15 -8.01 -16.42 -5.02
N SER A 16 -8.41 -17.68 -4.85
CA SER A 16 -9.35 -18.26 -5.79
C SER A 16 -10.28 -19.34 -5.25
N ASN A 17 -11.57 -19.03 -5.33
CA ASN A 17 -12.56 -19.96 -5.87
C ASN A 17 -12.53 -19.91 -7.42
N TYR A 18 -13.23 -20.83 -8.09
CA TYR A 18 -13.22 -20.98 -9.56
C TYR A 18 -13.56 -19.68 -10.32
N GLN A 19 -14.44 -18.84 -9.77
CA GLN A 19 -14.84 -17.57 -10.40
C GLN A 19 -13.74 -16.50 -10.38
N ASN A 20 -12.88 -16.49 -9.36
CA ASN A 20 -11.76 -15.55 -9.29
C ASN A 20 -10.60 -15.97 -10.20
N GLN A 21 -10.39 -17.28 -10.43
CA GLN A 21 -9.32 -17.75 -11.33
C GLN A 21 -9.51 -17.26 -12.76
N GLU A 22 -10.73 -17.33 -13.29
CA GLU A 22 -11.04 -16.82 -14.64
C GLU A 22 -10.82 -15.30 -14.74
N LYS A 23 -11.21 -14.54 -13.70
CA LYS A 23 -10.94 -13.10 -13.66
C LYS A 23 -9.45 -12.81 -13.64
N ILE A 24 -8.68 -13.51 -12.81
CA ILE A 24 -7.25 -13.25 -12.59
C ILE A 24 -6.38 -13.74 -13.76
N LYS A 25 -6.70 -14.89 -14.36
CA LYS A 25 -5.98 -15.44 -15.52
C LYS A 25 -6.05 -14.51 -16.73
N ASN A 26 -7.17 -13.80 -16.88
CA ASN A 26 -7.38 -12.83 -17.96
C ASN A 26 -6.80 -11.44 -17.64
N LEU A 27 -6.22 -11.21 -16.45
CA LEU A 27 -5.60 -9.92 -16.11
C LEU A 27 -4.28 -9.69 -16.85
N GLY A 28 -3.68 -10.70 -17.50
CA GLY A 28 -2.42 -10.54 -18.23
C GLY A 28 -1.24 -10.13 -17.35
N LEU A 29 -1.24 -10.52 -16.07
CA LEU A 29 -0.17 -10.21 -15.11
C LEU A 29 0.81 -11.37 -14.99
N GLU A 30 2.08 -11.09 -15.26
CA GLU A 30 3.22 -11.98 -15.06
C GLU A 30 4.08 -11.48 -13.90
N LYS A 31 4.70 -12.39 -13.16
CA LYS A 31 5.58 -11.98 -12.05
C LYS A 31 6.81 -11.26 -12.59
N SER A 32 7.14 -10.12 -11.98
CA SER A 32 8.36 -9.39 -12.32
C SER A 32 9.59 -10.26 -12.01
N PRO A 33 10.63 -10.25 -12.86
CA PRO A 33 11.85 -11.01 -12.61
C PRO A 33 12.46 -10.62 -11.24
N SER A 34 12.60 -11.58 -10.34
CA SER A 34 13.29 -11.39 -9.07
C SER A 34 14.78 -11.72 -9.21
N GLN A 35 15.67 -10.90 -8.64
CA GLN A 35 17.06 -11.31 -8.47
C GLN A 35 17.15 -12.44 -7.43
N ILE A 36 18.01 -13.44 -7.69
CA ILE A 36 18.23 -14.56 -6.78
C ILE A 36 18.72 -14.01 -5.43
N GLY A 37 17.96 -14.28 -4.36
CA GLY A 37 18.29 -13.83 -2.99
C GLY A 37 17.46 -12.65 -2.48
N GLU A 38 16.70 -11.97 -3.34
CA GLU A 38 15.76 -10.93 -2.90
C GLU A 38 14.40 -11.53 -2.52
N ARG A 39 13.91 -11.20 -1.32
CA ARG A 39 12.63 -11.71 -0.80
C ARG A 39 11.42 -10.99 -1.42
N GLU A 40 11.61 -9.78 -1.94
CA GLU A 40 10.57 -8.93 -2.51
C GLU A 40 11.17 -8.14 -3.68
N SER A 41 10.60 -8.25 -4.89
CA SER A 41 11.00 -7.45 -6.06
C SER A 41 10.03 -6.29 -6.27
N TYR A 42 10.54 -5.15 -6.74
CA TYR A 42 9.73 -4.04 -7.24
C TYR A 42 9.94 -3.90 -8.76
N PRO A 43 8.86 -3.83 -9.57
CA PRO A 43 7.46 -3.98 -9.18
C PRO A 43 7.11 -5.45 -8.90
N ASP A 44 5.94 -5.71 -8.33
CA ASP A 44 5.45 -7.09 -8.11
C ASP A 44 5.17 -7.86 -9.43
N TYR A 45 4.67 -7.18 -10.47
CA TYR A 45 4.22 -7.79 -11.72
C TYR A 45 4.53 -6.93 -12.97
N ILE A 46 4.47 -7.56 -14.14
CA ILE A 46 4.47 -6.95 -15.46
C ILE A 46 3.18 -7.36 -16.17
N HIS A 47 2.46 -6.39 -16.73
CA HIS A 47 1.26 -6.63 -17.53
C HIS A 47 1.63 -6.87 -19.00
N ILE A 48 0.82 -7.64 -19.75
CA ILE A 48 1.01 -7.89 -21.19
C ILE A 48 1.11 -6.61 -22.05
N SER A 49 0.57 -5.47 -21.57
CA SER A 49 0.72 -4.18 -22.23
C SER A 49 2.08 -3.50 -21.96
N GLY A 50 2.99 -4.13 -21.22
CA GLY A 50 4.27 -3.57 -20.78
C GLY A 50 4.18 -2.66 -19.55
N LYS A 51 3.02 -2.55 -18.89
CA LYS A 51 2.90 -1.80 -17.61
C LYS A 51 3.55 -2.58 -16.48
N ARG A 52 4.18 -1.87 -15.56
CA ARG A 52 4.84 -2.40 -14.35
C ARG A 52 3.90 -2.18 -13.17
N VAL A 53 3.55 -3.24 -12.45
CA VAL A 53 2.42 -3.21 -11.50
C VAL A 53 2.89 -3.58 -10.10
N GLU A 54 2.78 -2.63 -9.18
CA GLU A 54 2.93 -2.87 -7.74
C GLU A 54 1.57 -3.25 -7.15
N LEU A 55 1.48 -4.38 -6.44
CA LEU A 55 0.23 -4.86 -5.86
C LEU A 55 0.16 -4.52 -4.37
N LYS A 56 -0.98 -4.00 -3.93
CA LYS A 56 -1.31 -3.86 -2.51
C LYS A 56 -2.69 -4.42 -2.22
N GLY A 57 -2.79 -5.21 -1.15
CA GLY A 57 -4.07 -5.69 -0.64
C GLY A 57 -4.71 -4.67 0.31
N LEU A 58 -6.00 -4.42 0.12
CA LEU A 58 -6.85 -3.72 1.07
C LEU A 58 -7.79 -4.74 1.72
N PHE A 59 -7.61 -4.99 3.01
CA PHE A 59 -8.53 -5.87 3.72
C PHE A 59 -9.82 -5.16 4.08
N VAL A 60 -10.95 -5.75 3.69
CA VAL A 60 -12.30 -5.26 3.95
C VAL A 60 -12.96 -6.19 4.96
N ASP A 61 -13.45 -5.63 6.07
CA ASP A 61 -14.18 -6.42 7.06
C ASP A 61 -15.52 -6.91 6.50
N ASN A 62 -15.83 -8.18 6.73
CA ASN A 62 -17.17 -8.71 6.47
C ASN A 62 -17.99 -8.73 7.76
N LYS A 63 -19.00 -7.86 7.84
CA LYS A 63 -19.83 -7.71 9.04
C LYS A 63 -20.75 -8.91 9.30
N THR A 64 -20.98 -9.77 8.32
CA THR A 64 -21.83 -10.97 8.48
C THR A 64 -21.05 -12.16 9.07
N LEU A 65 -19.72 -12.17 8.93
CA LEU A 65 -18.89 -13.21 9.52
C LEU A 65 -18.78 -13.06 11.05
N GLN A 66 -19.03 -14.15 11.76
CA GLN A 66 -18.92 -14.25 13.22
C GLN A 66 -17.47 -14.54 13.68
N LEU A 67 -16.51 -13.79 13.15
CA LEU A 67 -15.10 -13.89 13.55
C LEU A 67 -14.81 -12.93 14.71
N LYS A 68 -13.87 -13.30 15.59
CA LYS A 68 -13.38 -12.40 16.65
C LYS A 68 -12.89 -11.09 16.04
N ARG A 69 -13.51 -9.98 16.44
CA ARG A 69 -13.17 -8.65 15.93
C ARG A 69 -12.16 -7.96 16.85
N PRO A 70 -11.21 -7.19 16.29
CA PRO A 70 -10.44 -6.25 17.10
C PRO A 70 -11.38 -5.19 17.70
N PRO A 71 -11.05 -4.63 18.87
CA PRO A 71 -11.87 -3.60 19.53
C PRO A 71 -11.90 -2.28 18.73
N THR A 72 -10.94 -2.07 17.82
CA THR A 72 -10.86 -0.92 16.93
C THR A 72 -10.95 -1.37 15.48
N PRO A 73 -11.64 -0.62 14.59
CA PRO A 73 -11.59 -0.84 13.16
C PRO A 73 -10.14 -0.92 12.68
N ARG A 74 -9.87 -1.83 11.75
CA ARG A 74 -8.52 -1.93 11.16
C ARG A 74 -8.31 -0.73 10.26
N GLU A 75 -7.16 -0.07 10.42
CA GLU A 75 -6.73 0.91 9.42
C GLU A 75 -6.04 0.19 8.26
N PRO A 76 -6.21 0.64 7.00
CA PRO A 76 -5.38 0.22 5.89
C PRO A 76 -3.90 0.39 6.22
N SER A 77 -3.20 -0.74 6.39
CA SER A 77 -1.79 -0.77 6.73
C SER A 77 -0.88 -0.92 5.52
N ALA A 78 -1.45 -1.15 4.33
CA ALA A 78 -0.72 -1.22 3.07
C ALA A 78 0.15 0.02 2.88
N ARG A 79 1.35 -0.18 2.32
CA ARG A 79 2.34 0.89 2.17
C ARG A 79 3.02 0.87 0.81
N LEU A 80 3.29 2.04 0.27
CA LEU A 80 4.37 2.24 -0.70
C LEU A 80 5.67 2.40 0.09
N LYS A 81 6.62 1.49 -0.11
CA LYS A 81 7.87 1.47 0.66
C LYS A 81 8.71 2.73 0.41
N GLU A 82 9.51 3.12 1.39
CA GLU A 82 10.35 4.32 1.34
C GLU A 82 11.47 4.25 0.28
N ASN A 83 11.87 3.04 -0.11
CA ASN A 83 12.84 2.81 -1.19
C ASN A 83 12.23 2.91 -2.60
N ILE A 84 10.91 3.03 -2.72
CA ILE A 84 10.24 3.36 -3.98
C ILE A 84 10.15 4.89 -4.05
N THR A 85 11.05 5.49 -4.83
CA THR A 85 11.21 6.94 -5.04
C THR A 85 10.89 7.32 -6.49
N ILE A 86 10.78 8.61 -6.78
CA ILE A 86 10.60 9.12 -8.16
C ILE A 86 11.69 8.57 -9.11
N ASP A 87 12.92 8.40 -8.62
CA ASP A 87 14.04 7.89 -9.44
C ASP A 87 13.94 6.38 -9.72
N SER A 88 13.22 5.64 -8.88
CA SER A 88 13.04 4.18 -9.03
C SER A 88 11.88 3.78 -9.93
N ILE A 89 10.99 4.72 -10.26
CA ILE A 89 9.77 4.46 -11.01
C ILE A 89 9.89 4.89 -12.48
N ASP A 90 9.27 4.14 -13.37
CA ASP A 90 8.99 4.60 -14.73
C ASP A 90 7.62 5.29 -14.73
N ALA A 91 7.60 6.62 -14.82
CA ALA A 91 6.38 7.42 -14.66
C ALA A 91 5.28 7.08 -15.69
N GLU A 92 5.64 6.56 -16.87
CA GLU A 92 4.67 6.16 -17.88
C GLU A 92 4.23 4.71 -17.74
N LYS A 93 5.05 3.85 -17.12
CA LYS A 93 4.76 2.40 -17.06
C LYS A 93 4.31 1.90 -15.71
N ASP A 94 4.74 2.54 -14.63
CA ASP A 94 4.54 2.05 -13.27
C ASP A 94 3.16 2.46 -12.74
N VAL A 95 2.42 1.49 -12.24
CA VAL A 95 1.08 1.67 -11.67
C VAL A 95 0.96 0.94 -10.32
N LEU A 96 0.11 1.48 -9.46
CA LEU A 96 -0.31 0.85 -8.21
C LEU A 96 -1.64 0.14 -8.44
N LEU A 97 -1.68 -1.18 -8.29
CA LEU A 97 -2.90 -1.98 -8.29
C LEU A 97 -3.31 -2.24 -6.84
N ILE A 98 -4.53 -1.86 -6.48
CA ILE A 98 -5.12 -2.21 -5.18
C ILE A 98 -6.22 -3.23 -5.37
N ALA A 99 -6.10 -4.37 -4.71
CA ALA A 99 -7.16 -5.38 -4.62
C ALA A 99 -7.84 -5.29 -3.24
N ALA A 100 -9.10 -4.90 -3.21
CA ALA A 100 -9.92 -4.97 -2.01
C ALA A 100 -10.38 -6.42 -1.79
N ILE A 101 -10.01 -6.99 -0.65
CA ILE A 101 -10.25 -8.39 -0.33
C ILE A 101 -11.09 -8.49 0.92
N GLN A 102 -12.18 -9.24 0.82
CA GLN A 102 -13.07 -9.54 1.92
C GLN A 102 -13.10 -11.05 2.16
N LEU A 103 -13.08 -11.48 3.41
CA LEU A 103 -13.39 -12.87 3.74
C LEU A 103 -14.89 -13.12 3.58
N GLN A 104 -15.27 -14.18 2.90
CA GLN A 104 -16.66 -14.61 2.77
C GLN A 104 -16.78 -16.10 3.06
N GLU A 105 -17.92 -16.53 3.57
CA GLU A 105 -18.22 -17.94 3.84
C GLU A 105 -19.03 -18.52 2.68
N GLU A 106 -18.53 -19.58 2.09
CA GLU A 106 -19.17 -20.32 1.01
C GLU A 106 -19.07 -21.82 1.34
N ASN A 107 -20.21 -22.53 1.34
CA ASN A 107 -20.28 -23.97 1.66
C ASN A 107 -19.62 -24.36 3.00
N GLY A 108 -19.69 -23.49 4.02
CA GLY A 108 -19.07 -23.72 5.33
C GLY A 108 -17.55 -23.44 5.39
N PHE A 109 -16.96 -22.93 4.30
CA PHE A 109 -15.55 -22.55 4.23
C PHE A 109 -15.40 -21.04 4.12
N CYS A 110 -14.54 -20.45 4.96
CA CYS A 110 -14.20 -19.05 4.90
C CYS A 110 -13.02 -18.84 3.95
N SER A 111 -13.24 -18.12 2.85
CA SER A 111 -12.25 -17.90 1.79
C SER A 111 -12.09 -16.39 1.48
N PRO A 112 -10.93 -15.96 0.96
CA PRO A 112 -10.72 -14.58 0.52
C PRO A 112 -11.33 -14.34 -0.87
N PHE A 113 -12.07 -13.24 -1.01
CA PHE A 113 -12.70 -12.80 -2.25
C PHE A 113 -12.25 -11.40 -2.60
N ILE A 114 -11.86 -11.20 -3.85
CA ILE A 114 -11.64 -9.86 -4.37
C ILE A 114 -13.02 -9.22 -4.62
N VAL A 115 -13.33 -8.17 -3.87
CA VAL A 115 -14.60 -7.44 -3.96
C VAL A 115 -14.48 -6.16 -4.79
N ASP A 116 -13.25 -5.68 -5.00
CA ASP A 116 -12.96 -4.52 -5.85
C ASP A 116 -11.51 -4.52 -6.29
N ILE A 117 -11.24 -3.85 -7.42
CA ILE A 117 -9.90 -3.62 -7.93
C ILE A 117 -9.85 -2.22 -8.52
N GLU A 118 -8.77 -1.49 -8.26
CA GLU A 118 -8.50 -0.22 -8.93
C GLU A 118 -7.01 -0.06 -9.24
N VAL A 119 -6.72 0.69 -10.32
CA VAL A 119 -5.37 0.99 -10.80
C VAL A 119 -5.10 2.49 -10.69
N PHE A 120 -4.00 2.85 -10.05
CA PHE A 120 -3.59 4.23 -9.85
C PHE A 120 -2.24 4.52 -10.52
N SER A 121 -2.07 5.76 -10.97
CA SER A 121 -0.77 6.30 -11.38
C SER A 121 0.23 6.22 -10.22
N MET A 122 1.33 5.48 -10.41
CA MET A 122 2.35 5.36 -9.37
C MET A 122 3.03 6.72 -9.13
N ILE A 123 3.34 7.45 -10.20
CA ILE A 123 4.01 8.76 -10.09
C ILE A 123 3.18 9.75 -9.26
N ASP A 124 1.86 9.77 -9.44
CA ASP A 124 1.00 10.69 -8.68
C ASP A 124 0.87 10.27 -7.21
N CYS A 125 0.85 8.96 -6.94
CA CYS A 125 0.89 8.45 -5.57
C CYS A 125 2.20 8.83 -4.86
N ILE A 126 3.35 8.67 -5.52
CA ILE A 126 4.66 9.02 -4.96
C ILE A 126 4.79 10.53 -4.76
N ARG A 127 4.38 11.35 -5.75
CA ARG A 127 4.36 12.82 -5.62
C ARG A 127 3.50 13.27 -4.44
N ALA A 128 2.28 12.77 -4.31
CA ALA A 128 1.40 13.11 -3.19
C ALA A 128 1.99 12.68 -1.84
N ARG A 129 2.57 11.47 -1.76
CA ARG A 129 3.22 10.94 -0.55
C ARG A 129 4.37 11.84 -0.09
N ASP A 130 5.24 12.21 -1.02
CA ASP A 130 6.45 12.97 -0.76
C ASP A 130 6.12 14.44 -0.46
N GLN A 131 5.17 15.02 -1.19
CA GLN A 131 4.65 16.36 -0.95
C GLN A 131 4.07 16.51 0.47
N ARG A 132 3.28 15.53 0.92
CA ARG A 132 2.75 15.48 2.29
C ARG A 132 3.86 15.51 3.35
N LEU A 133 4.98 14.83 3.12
CA LEU A 133 6.10 14.86 4.06
C LEU A 133 6.61 16.29 4.23
N ILE A 134 6.81 17.01 3.12
CA ILE A 134 7.27 18.39 3.12
C ILE A 134 6.24 19.32 3.79
N GLU A 135 4.96 19.19 3.43
CA GLU A 135 3.88 20.02 3.97
C GLU A 135 3.68 19.86 5.48
N THR A 136 4.01 18.69 6.01
CA THR A 136 3.96 18.43 7.46
C THR A 136 5.23 18.86 8.20
N GLY A 137 6.13 19.59 7.51
CA GLY A 137 7.41 20.03 8.03
C GLY A 137 8.45 18.91 8.14
N GLY A 138 8.17 17.75 7.57
CA GLY A 138 9.12 16.65 7.45
C GLY A 138 10.09 16.86 6.28
N LYS A 139 11.12 16.03 6.24
CA LYS A 139 12.15 16.06 5.19
C LYS A 139 12.86 14.71 5.08
N TRP A 140 13.58 14.52 3.99
CA TRP A 140 14.50 13.40 3.82
C TRP A 140 15.83 13.73 4.49
N ILE A 141 16.36 12.80 5.30
CA ILE A 141 17.71 12.87 5.88
C ILE A 141 18.35 11.51 5.64
N ASP A 142 19.46 11.47 4.92
CA ASP A 142 20.17 10.23 4.55
C ASP A 142 19.25 9.20 3.88
N ASN A 143 18.42 9.63 2.92
CA ASN A 143 17.39 8.82 2.24
C ASN A 143 16.33 8.20 3.16
N VAL A 144 16.19 8.70 4.39
CA VAL A 144 15.12 8.29 5.32
C VAL A 144 14.11 9.43 5.46
N PRO A 145 12.80 9.17 5.25
CA PRO A 145 11.77 10.17 5.46
C PRO A 145 11.60 10.41 6.96
N LYS A 146 11.77 11.66 7.40
CA LYS A 146 11.66 12.04 8.81
C LYS A 146 10.64 13.14 9.03
N VAL A 147 9.92 13.06 10.14
CA VAL A 147 8.96 14.06 10.62
C VAL A 147 9.47 14.72 11.90
N ILE A 148 8.93 15.89 12.21
CA ILE A 148 9.30 16.62 13.43
C ILE A 148 8.91 15.79 14.66
N SER A 149 9.92 15.46 15.47
CA SER A 149 9.75 14.76 16.74
C SER A 149 8.98 15.60 17.75
N ASN A 150 8.54 14.98 18.85
CA ASN A 150 7.88 15.74 19.92
C ASN A 150 8.76 16.84 20.53
N ASN A 151 10.08 16.61 20.63
CA ASN A 151 11.02 17.62 21.10
C ASN A 151 11.22 18.73 20.06
N GLY A 152 11.35 18.36 18.78
CA GLY A 152 11.38 19.32 17.68
C GLY A 152 10.14 20.21 17.64
N ARG A 153 8.94 19.65 17.90
CA ARG A 153 7.71 20.45 17.97
C ARG A 153 7.73 21.47 19.11
N LYS A 154 8.35 21.15 20.25
CA LYS A 154 8.51 22.12 21.36
C LYS A 154 9.40 23.28 20.94
N LYS A 155 10.56 22.99 20.32
CA LYS A 155 11.48 23.99 19.78
C LYS A 155 10.83 24.86 18.70
N GLN A 156 10.11 24.23 17.76
CA GLN A 156 9.38 24.93 16.71
C GLN A 156 8.34 25.91 17.30
N ARG A 157 7.60 25.50 18.33
CA ARG A 157 6.65 26.37 19.04
C ARG A 157 7.33 27.53 19.79
N ALA A 158 8.58 27.34 20.21
CA ALA A 158 9.40 28.38 20.82
C ALA A 158 10.08 29.29 19.79
N GLY A 159 9.89 29.06 18.48
CA GLY A 159 10.55 29.82 17.41
C GLY A 159 12.02 29.47 17.21
N GLU A 160 12.50 28.36 17.78
CA GLU A 160 13.87 27.89 17.62
C GLU A 160 14.08 27.18 16.27
N THR A 161 15.27 27.33 15.70
CA THR A 161 15.69 26.61 14.50
C THR A 161 15.86 25.12 14.81
N LEU A 162 15.28 24.26 13.98
CA LEU A 162 15.38 22.81 14.12
C LEU A 162 16.67 22.26 13.51
N ALA A 163 17.35 21.38 14.23
CA ALA A 163 18.47 20.58 13.75
C ALA A 163 18.02 19.15 13.40
N ASP A 164 18.88 18.35 12.77
CA ASP A 164 18.49 17.00 12.30
C ASP A 164 18.09 16.03 13.43
N ASN A 165 18.58 16.24 14.65
CA ASN A 165 18.19 15.49 15.83
C ASN A 165 16.79 15.84 16.36
N ASP A 166 16.17 16.89 15.84
CA ASP A 166 14.79 17.27 16.14
C ASP A 166 13.78 16.51 15.27
N TYR A 167 14.25 15.65 14.37
CA TYR A 167 13.45 14.82 13.48
C TYR A 167 13.57 13.33 13.82
N GLU A 168 12.48 12.60 13.63
CA GLU A 168 12.40 11.15 13.82
C GLU A 168 11.88 10.46 12.56
N LYS A 169 12.23 9.18 12.35
CA LYS A 169 11.76 8.42 11.19
C LYS A 169 10.24 8.41 11.14
N ASP A 170 9.66 8.79 10.00
CA ASP A 170 8.22 8.66 9.79
C ASP A 170 7.87 7.19 9.51
N THR A 171 7.57 6.47 10.58
CA THR A 171 7.15 5.06 10.53
C THR A 171 5.84 4.83 9.76
N ASN A 172 5.16 5.90 9.35
CA ASN A 172 3.91 5.86 8.60
C ASN A 172 4.03 6.50 7.21
N PHE A 173 5.25 6.89 6.78
CA PHE A 173 5.49 7.63 5.55
C PHE A 173 4.77 7.07 4.32
N GLY A 174 4.89 5.75 4.15
CA GLY A 174 4.34 5.04 3.01
C GLY A 174 2.89 4.59 3.13
N LYS A 175 2.21 4.78 4.27
CA LYS A 175 0.85 4.24 4.48
C LYS A 175 -0.11 4.83 3.46
N LEU A 176 -0.81 3.99 2.70
CA LEU A 176 -1.71 4.43 1.62
C LEU A 176 -2.80 5.40 2.12
N LYS A 177 -3.38 5.16 3.31
CA LYS A 177 -4.35 6.06 3.96
C LYS A 177 -3.80 7.49 4.22
N ARG A 178 -2.48 7.67 4.26
CA ARG A 178 -1.87 8.99 4.48
C ARG A 178 -1.49 9.70 3.19
N ILE A 179 -1.50 9.03 2.04
CA ILE A 179 -1.10 9.64 0.76
C ILE A 179 -2.26 10.49 0.24
N PRO A 180 -2.16 11.83 0.18
CA PRO A 180 -3.28 12.72 -0.16
C PRO A 180 -3.54 12.78 -1.67
N TYR A 181 -3.56 11.64 -2.35
CA TYR A 181 -3.94 11.53 -3.76
C TYR A 181 -5.45 11.23 -3.84
N PRO A 182 -6.30 12.15 -4.35
CA PRO A 182 -7.75 12.03 -4.21
C PRO A 182 -8.35 10.73 -4.76
N PRO A 183 -8.00 10.26 -5.98
CA PRO A 183 -8.55 9.00 -6.49
C PRO A 183 -8.24 7.79 -5.59
N LEU A 184 -7.03 7.76 -5.02
CA LEU A 184 -6.66 6.73 -4.06
C LEU A 184 -7.47 6.84 -2.77
N GLN A 185 -7.64 8.05 -2.22
CA GLN A 185 -8.42 8.24 -0.99
C GLN A 185 -9.90 7.93 -1.17
N ASP A 186 -10.48 8.27 -2.33
CA ASP A 186 -11.87 7.95 -2.66
C ASP A 186 -12.08 6.44 -2.69
N PHE A 187 -11.17 5.69 -3.34
CA PHE A 187 -11.22 4.23 -3.36
C PHE A 187 -11.06 3.61 -1.96
N LEU A 188 -10.10 4.11 -1.15
CA LEU A 188 -9.92 3.60 0.21
C LEU A 188 -11.16 3.86 1.08
N THR A 189 -11.73 5.07 1.00
CA THR A 189 -12.90 5.49 1.78
C THR A 189 -14.14 4.67 1.47
N LYS A 190 -14.30 4.21 0.21
CA LYS A 190 -15.38 3.28 -0.18
C LYS A 190 -15.41 2.02 0.69
N TRP A 191 -14.26 1.57 1.20
CA TRP A 191 -14.08 0.27 1.83
C TRP A 191 -13.67 0.30 3.31
N THR A 192 -13.45 1.49 3.90
CA THR A 192 -12.98 1.67 5.29
C THR A 192 -13.96 2.47 6.12
#